data_AF-A0A174G416-F1
#
_entry.id   AF-A0A174G416-F1
#
_cell.length_a   1.000
_cell.length_b   1.000
_cell.length_c   1.000
_cell.angle_alpha   90.00
_cell.angle_beta   90.00
_cell.angle_gamma   90.00
#
_symmetry.space_group_name_H-M   'P 1'
#
loop_
_entity.id
_entity.type
_entity.pdbx_description
1 polymer ?
#
loop_
_entity_poly.entity_id
_entity_poly.type
_entity_poly.pdbx_seq_one_letter_code
_entity_poly.pdbx_strand_id
1 'polypeptide(L)'
;MKNERIKRYTNEIRTKNFIIRKISNPNNCKNRVDGLIPGGDRSNSYVWAMAETKKYIYIGSNRNLLLNSINLFITNDTLANVITKLVFRGDVPTDVDDNAARIFRYNKSTKKIELVYKSETDVDGIVYETGYRSAITFKASNEDSESVYMGGFGPKYARILKFKDNFVIGIDNPEVVFFDESGFASIRSMEIYNNKL
;
A
#
# COMPACT_ATOMS: atom_id res chain seq x y z
N MET A 1 -43.25 4.10 -2.17
CA MET A 1 -41.79 4.27 -2.32
C MET A 1 -41.27 5.01 -1.09
N LYS A 2 -40.49 4.32 -0.23
CA LYS A 2 -39.86 4.97 0.93
C LYS A 2 -38.70 5.82 0.40
N ASN A 3 -38.86 7.15 0.49
CA ASN A 3 -37.76 8.09 0.35
C ASN A 3 -36.83 7.93 1.56
N GLU A 4 -35.91 6.98 1.49
CA GLU A 4 -34.77 6.95 2.41
C GLU A 4 -33.92 8.18 2.09
N ARG A 5 -34.00 9.18 2.97
CA ARG A 5 -33.04 10.29 3.00
C ARG A 5 -31.64 9.67 3.09
N ILE A 6 -30.89 9.74 1.98
CA ILE A 6 -29.46 9.48 1.95
C ILE A 6 -28.84 10.42 2.99
N LYS A 7 -28.49 9.89 4.18
CA LYS A 7 -27.64 10.60 5.15
C LYS A 7 -26.31 10.85 4.45
N ARG A 8 -26.10 12.07 3.96
CA ARG A 8 -24.77 12.52 3.54
C ARG A 8 -23.91 12.56 4.79
N TYR A 9 -23.02 11.58 4.93
CA TYR A 9 -21.98 11.62 5.95
C TYR A 9 -21.10 12.84 5.65
N THR A 10 -20.82 13.65 6.65
CA THR A 10 -19.85 14.74 6.53
C THR A 10 -18.51 14.11 6.17
N ASN A 11 -17.99 14.42 4.98
CA ASN A 11 -16.69 13.92 4.50
C ASN A 11 -15.51 14.39 5.37
N GLU A 12 -15.76 15.26 6.34
CA GLU A 12 -14.78 15.91 7.17
C GLU A 12 -15.29 16.00 8.61
N ILE A 13 -14.48 15.53 9.55
CA ILE A 13 -14.68 15.69 10.99
C ILE A 13 -13.59 16.65 11.47
N ARG A 14 -13.99 17.78 12.05
CA ARG A 14 -13.08 18.75 12.66
C ARG A 14 -13.09 18.56 14.17
N THR A 15 -11.91 18.39 14.74
CA THR A 15 -11.68 18.46 16.19
C THR A 15 -10.90 19.75 16.49
N LYS A 16 -10.61 20.00 17.77
CA LYS A 16 -9.77 21.14 18.18
C LYS A 16 -8.39 21.12 17.49
N ASN A 17 -7.84 19.93 17.24
CA ASN A 17 -6.46 19.76 16.80
C ASN A 17 -6.33 19.13 15.40
N PHE A 18 -7.39 18.51 14.88
CA PHE A 18 -7.31 17.68 13.67
C PHE A 18 -8.47 17.89 12.73
N ILE A 19 -8.18 17.69 11.45
CA ILE A 19 -9.17 17.51 10.40
C ILE A 19 -9.05 16.06 9.93
N ILE A 20 -10.07 15.26 10.19
CA ILE A 20 -10.15 13.87 9.73
C ILE A 20 -11.03 13.86 8.49
N ARG A 21 -10.48 13.43 7.37
CA ARG A 21 -11.19 13.38 6.09
C ARG A 21 -10.90 12.08 5.36
N LYS A 22 -11.93 11.54 4.75
CA LYS A 22 -11.80 10.44 3.81
C LYS A 22 -11.24 10.95 2.48
N ILE A 23 -10.04 10.49 2.11
CA ILE A 23 -9.33 10.95 0.90
C ILE A 23 -9.49 10.03 -0.30
N SER A 24 -9.53 8.71 -0.09
CA SER A 24 -9.86 7.73 -1.13
C SER A 24 -11.36 7.49 -1.14
N ASN A 25 -11.97 7.38 -2.33
CA ASN A 25 -13.38 7.08 -2.50
C ASN A 25 -14.32 7.88 -1.56
N PRO A 26 -14.23 9.21 -1.49
CA PRO A 26 -14.86 10.03 -0.44
C PRO A 26 -16.38 9.91 -0.37
N ASN A 27 -17.02 9.50 -1.47
CA ASN A 27 -18.46 9.32 -1.55
C ASN A 27 -18.92 7.87 -1.30
N ASN A 28 -18.00 6.91 -1.19
CA ASN A 28 -18.34 5.52 -0.93
C ASN A 28 -18.65 5.32 0.55
N CYS A 29 -19.64 4.50 0.83
CA CYS A 29 -20.14 4.21 2.17
C CYS A 29 -20.31 2.70 2.36
N LYS A 30 -21.06 2.28 3.41
CA LYS A 30 -21.31 0.88 3.72
C LYS A 30 -21.72 0.06 2.48
N ASN A 31 -21.15 -1.13 2.34
CA ASN A 31 -21.37 -2.06 1.21
C ASN A 31 -20.93 -1.51 -0.16
N ARG A 32 -20.08 -0.47 -0.19
CA ARG A 32 -19.38 -0.02 -1.40
C ARG A 32 -17.90 -0.27 -1.25
N VAL A 33 -17.26 -0.60 -2.36
CA VAL A 33 -15.81 -0.80 -2.46
C VAL A 33 -15.08 0.44 -1.96
N ASP A 34 -14.18 0.29 -0.97
CA ASP A 34 -13.52 1.43 -0.31
C ASP A 34 -11.99 1.33 -0.29
N GLY A 35 -11.39 0.70 -1.31
CA GLY A 35 -9.94 0.59 -1.45
C GLY A 35 -9.24 1.91 -1.81
N LEU A 36 -7.92 1.85 -2.02
CA LEU A 36 -7.16 2.99 -2.53
C LEU A 36 -7.50 3.26 -4.01
N ILE A 37 -7.44 4.52 -4.41
CA ILE A 37 -7.58 4.96 -5.80
C ILE A 37 -6.19 5.02 -6.50
N PRO A 38 -6.13 4.91 -7.84
CA PRO A 38 -7.22 4.61 -8.76
C PRO A 38 -7.73 3.17 -8.61
N GLY A 39 -9.01 2.94 -8.92
CA GLY A 39 -9.58 1.60 -9.07
C GLY A 39 -10.34 1.01 -7.88
N GLY A 40 -10.23 1.58 -6.67
CA GLY A 40 -10.92 1.01 -5.51
C GLY A 40 -10.41 -0.40 -5.19
N ASP A 41 -9.11 -0.60 -5.33
CA ASP A 41 -8.48 -1.91 -5.21
C ASP A 41 -8.58 -2.41 -3.76
N ARG A 42 -9.54 -3.31 -3.51
CA ARG A 42 -9.81 -3.90 -2.20
C ARG A 42 -8.71 -4.85 -1.75
N SER A 43 -7.97 -5.37 -2.71
CA SER A 43 -6.86 -6.26 -2.47
C SER A 43 -5.62 -5.47 -2.00
N ASN A 44 -5.57 -4.14 -2.15
CA ASN A 44 -4.52 -3.28 -1.56
C ASN A 44 -5.08 -2.29 -0.52
N SER A 45 -6.12 -2.68 0.22
CA SER A 45 -6.82 -1.78 1.16
C SER A 45 -6.06 -1.52 2.46
N TYR A 46 -5.03 -2.31 2.77
CA TYR A 46 -4.26 -2.16 4.01
C TYR A 46 -3.01 -1.33 3.78
N VAL A 47 -2.98 -0.13 4.35
CA VAL A 47 -1.79 0.73 4.40
C VAL A 47 -0.93 0.30 5.58
N TRP A 48 0.32 -0.08 5.32
CA TRP A 48 1.22 -0.59 6.35
C TRP A 48 2.49 0.27 6.50
N ALA A 49 2.85 1.05 5.49
CA ALA A 49 4.00 1.94 5.54
C ALA A 49 3.68 3.30 4.90
N MET A 50 4.12 4.40 5.52
CA MET A 50 3.98 5.75 4.99
C MET A 50 5.22 6.60 5.25
N ALA A 51 5.60 7.41 4.27
CA ALA A 51 6.66 8.42 4.40
C ALA A 51 6.19 9.74 3.77
N GLU A 52 6.59 10.86 4.35
CA GLU A 52 6.14 12.18 3.94
C GLU A 52 7.32 13.01 3.42
N THR A 53 7.25 13.43 2.16
CA THR A 53 8.14 14.47 1.61
C THR A 53 7.47 15.83 1.69
N LYS A 54 8.16 16.90 1.29
CA LYS A 54 7.53 18.23 1.19
C LYS A 54 6.25 18.23 0.34
N LYS A 55 6.25 17.52 -0.79
CA LYS A 55 5.18 17.56 -1.81
C LYS A 55 4.18 16.40 -1.71
N TYR A 56 4.62 15.25 -1.18
CA TYR A 56 3.86 13.99 -1.28
C TYR A 56 3.81 13.23 0.04
N ILE A 57 2.80 12.38 0.19
CA ILE A 57 2.78 11.29 1.17
C ILE A 57 2.83 9.99 0.38
N TYR A 58 3.88 9.21 0.53
CA TYR A 58 4.02 7.88 -0.05
C TYR A 58 3.35 6.85 0.86
N ILE A 59 2.69 5.88 0.25
CA ILE A 59 1.79 4.92 0.90
C ILE A 59 2.12 3.54 0.33
N GLY A 60 2.77 2.71 1.13
CA GLY A 60 3.00 1.30 0.83
C GLY A 60 1.83 0.44 1.28
N SER A 61 1.24 -0.29 0.34
CA SER A 61 0.14 -1.21 0.62
C SER A 61 0.62 -2.61 1.01
N ASN A 62 -0.33 -3.44 1.41
CA ASN A 62 -0.19 -4.88 1.46
C ASN A 62 -1.28 -5.54 0.64
N ARG A 63 -0.88 -6.51 -0.19
CA ARG A 63 -1.80 -7.24 -1.06
C ARG A 63 -2.48 -8.37 -0.27
N ASN A 64 -3.80 -8.32 -0.20
CA ASN A 64 -4.69 -9.36 0.33
C ASN A 64 -4.32 -9.89 1.71
N LEU A 65 -3.83 -9.02 2.60
CA LEU A 65 -3.38 -9.41 3.94
C LEU A 65 -4.33 -10.37 4.64
N LEU A 66 -5.64 -10.07 4.61
CA LEU A 66 -6.63 -10.84 5.33
C LEU A 66 -6.89 -12.22 4.71
N LEU A 67 -7.04 -12.30 3.39
CA LEU A 67 -7.17 -13.59 2.70
C LEU A 67 -5.90 -14.44 2.88
N ASN A 68 -4.73 -13.82 2.69
CA ASN A 68 -3.44 -14.49 2.89
C ASN A 68 -3.30 -14.99 4.33
N SER A 69 -3.78 -14.23 5.32
CA SER A 69 -3.80 -14.67 6.72
C SER A 69 -4.73 -15.86 6.95
N ILE A 70 -5.88 -15.92 6.27
CA ILE A 70 -6.81 -17.07 6.36
C ILE A 70 -6.17 -18.32 5.74
N ASN A 71 -5.50 -18.17 4.59
CA ASN A 71 -4.83 -19.28 3.90
C ASN A 71 -3.67 -19.88 4.71
N LEU A 72 -3.11 -19.16 5.70
CA LEU A 72 -2.15 -19.73 6.64
C LEU A 72 -2.76 -20.79 7.57
N PHE A 73 -4.06 -20.69 7.86
CA PHE A 73 -4.76 -21.62 8.75
C PHE A 73 -5.58 -22.67 8.00
N ILE A 74 -6.01 -22.34 6.78
CA ILE A 74 -6.83 -23.22 5.93
C ILE A 74 -6.08 -23.44 4.63
N THR A 75 -5.29 -24.52 4.58
CA THR A 75 -4.41 -24.84 3.44
C THR A 75 -5.16 -25.28 2.18
N ASN A 76 -6.47 -25.58 2.29
CA ASN A 76 -7.31 -25.82 1.14
C ASN A 76 -7.92 -24.50 0.64
N ASP A 77 -7.39 -23.98 -0.47
CA ASP A 77 -7.80 -22.69 -1.06
C ASP A 77 -9.31 -22.61 -1.37
N THR A 78 -9.91 -23.72 -1.82
CA THR A 78 -11.35 -23.74 -2.12
C THR A 78 -12.16 -23.53 -0.85
N LEU A 79 -11.80 -24.25 0.22
CA LEU A 79 -12.45 -24.12 1.52
C LEU A 79 -12.19 -22.73 2.13
N ALA A 80 -10.96 -22.23 2.06
CA ALA A 80 -10.60 -20.90 2.54
C ALA A 80 -11.43 -19.81 1.84
N ASN A 81 -11.59 -19.90 0.52
CA ASN A 81 -12.41 -18.98 -0.26
C ASN A 81 -13.89 -19.05 0.11
N VAL A 82 -14.46 -20.25 0.27
CA VAL A 82 -15.86 -20.43 0.68
C VAL A 82 -16.11 -19.84 2.07
N ILE A 83 -15.25 -20.17 3.05
CA ILE A 83 -15.36 -19.64 4.42
C ILE A 83 -15.21 -18.11 4.41
N THR A 84 -14.23 -17.58 3.67
CA THR A 84 -14.02 -16.14 3.55
C THR A 84 -15.26 -15.44 3.02
N LYS A 85 -15.87 -15.96 1.94
CA LYS A 85 -17.11 -15.40 1.38
C LYS A 85 -18.28 -15.46 2.36
N LEU A 86 -18.43 -16.56 3.11
CA LEU A 86 -19.52 -16.73 4.08
C LEU A 86 -19.37 -15.78 5.29
N VAL A 87 -18.17 -15.71 5.86
CA VAL A 87 -17.88 -14.92 7.07
C VAL A 87 -17.88 -13.43 6.76
N PHE A 88 -17.15 -13.03 5.72
CA PHE A 88 -16.97 -11.61 5.37
C PHE A 88 -17.99 -11.10 4.37
N ARG A 89 -18.94 -11.95 3.92
CA ARG A 89 -20.05 -11.57 3.02
C ARG A 89 -19.58 -10.81 1.77
N GLY A 90 -18.41 -11.18 1.27
CA GLY A 90 -17.80 -10.56 0.10
C GLY A 90 -17.03 -9.26 0.37
N ASP A 91 -16.77 -8.87 1.64
CA ASP A 91 -15.93 -7.72 2.02
C ASP A 91 -14.42 -8.00 1.92
N VAL A 92 -14.03 -9.28 1.95
CA VAL A 92 -12.67 -9.73 1.61
C VAL A 92 -12.69 -10.30 0.19
N PRO A 93 -11.93 -9.73 -0.75
CA PRO A 93 -11.87 -10.26 -2.11
C PRO A 93 -11.17 -11.62 -2.11
N THR A 94 -11.68 -12.55 -2.91
CA THR A 94 -11.12 -13.91 -3.10
C THR A 94 -10.76 -14.17 -4.57
N ASP A 95 -11.30 -13.35 -5.45
CA ASP A 95 -11.06 -13.25 -6.87
C ASP A 95 -9.87 -12.32 -7.10
N VAL A 96 -8.66 -12.83 -6.84
CA VAL A 96 -7.43 -12.07 -6.94
C VAL A 96 -6.73 -12.40 -8.25
N ASP A 97 -6.41 -11.35 -9.00
CA ASP A 97 -5.75 -11.36 -10.30
C ASP A 97 -4.21 -11.32 -10.20
N ASP A 98 -3.66 -10.79 -9.11
CA ASP A 98 -2.22 -10.85 -8.80
C ASP A 98 -1.92 -10.69 -7.30
N ASN A 99 -0.72 -11.11 -6.88
CA ASN A 99 -0.21 -10.89 -5.52
C ASN A 99 0.72 -9.67 -5.39
N ALA A 100 0.75 -8.78 -6.39
CA ALA A 100 1.67 -7.65 -6.42
C ALA A 100 1.19 -6.50 -5.54
N ALA A 101 2.00 -6.12 -4.56
CA ALA A 101 1.77 -4.92 -3.78
C ALA A 101 1.93 -3.65 -4.63
N ARG A 102 1.36 -2.55 -4.14
CA ARG A 102 1.35 -1.26 -4.81
C ARG A 102 1.87 -0.16 -3.88
N ILE A 103 2.56 0.82 -4.45
CA ILE A 103 2.92 2.06 -3.77
C ILE A 103 2.13 3.18 -4.41
N PHE A 104 1.42 3.93 -3.58
CA PHE A 104 0.68 5.11 -3.99
C PHE A 104 1.35 6.36 -3.44
N ARG A 105 1.08 7.51 -4.05
CA ARG A 105 1.42 8.81 -3.46
C ARG A 105 0.22 9.73 -3.46
N TYR A 106 0.03 10.45 -2.36
CA TYR A 106 -0.89 11.56 -2.25
C TYR A 106 -0.17 12.88 -2.49
N ASN A 107 -0.57 13.64 -3.50
CA ASN A 107 -0.07 14.98 -3.76
C ASN A 107 -0.79 15.99 -2.85
N LYS A 108 -0.04 16.69 -1.99
CA LYS A 108 -0.61 17.61 -1.00
C LYS A 108 -1.26 18.84 -1.62
N SER A 109 -0.75 19.30 -2.76
CA SER A 109 -1.25 20.49 -3.47
C SER A 109 -2.51 20.15 -4.27
N THR A 110 -2.47 19.09 -5.07
CA THR A 110 -3.59 18.72 -5.96
C THR A 110 -4.65 17.87 -5.26
N LYS A 111 -4.33 17.32 -4.07
CA LYS A 111 -5.18 16.43 -3.27
C LYS A 111 -5.56 15.14 -4.01
N LYS A 112 -4.72 14.70 -4.94
CA LYS A 112 -4.92 13.46 -5.72
C LYS A 112 -4.01 12.35 -5.20
N ILE A 113 -4.52 11.12 -5.23
CA ILE A 113 -3.72 9.90 -5.03
C ILE A 113 -3.42 9.30 -6.40
N GLU A 114 -2.18 8.88 -6.60
CA GLU A 114 -1.68 8.30 -7.84
C GLU A 114 -0.94 6.99 -7.54
N LEU A 115 -1.05 5.99 -8.42
CA LEU A 115 -0.24 4.78 -8.36
C LEU A 115 1.18 5.10 -8.84
N VAL A 116 2.18 4.86 -7.99
CA VAL A 116 3.59 5.14 -8.27
C VAL A 116 4.31 3.90 -8.78
N TYR A 117 4.06 2.76 -8.12
CA TYR A 117 4.74 1.51 -8.41
C TYR A 117 3.79 0.32 -8.18
N LYS A 118 3.87 -0.66 -9.06
CA LYS A 118 3.31 -2.01 -8.87
C LYS A 118 4.50 -2.95 -8.79
N SER A 119 4.53 -3.81 -7.78
CA SER A 119 5.58 -4.81 -7.64
C SER A 119 5.72 -5.66 -8.89
N GLU A 120 6.97 -5.84 -9.32
CA GLU A 120 7.34 -6.69 -10.45
C GLU A 120 7.40 -8.16 -10.03
N THR A 121 7.53 -9.03 -11.02
CA THR A 121 7.78 -10.46 -10.83
C THR A 121 9.17 -10.82 -11.33
N ASP A 122 9.78 -11.84 -10.74
CA ASP A 122 10.96 -12.48 -11.30
C ASP A 122 10.63 -13.32 -12.55
N VAL A 123 11.63 -14.06 -13.06
CA VAL A 123 11.51 -14.91 -14.25
C VAL A 123 10.55 -16.09 -14.07
N ASP A 124 10.31 -16.51 -12.82
CA ASP A 124 9.41 -17.62 -12.47
C ASP A 124 7.99 -17.10 -12.15
N GLY A 125 7.75 -15.79 -12.29
CA GLY A 125 6.46 -15.17 -11.99
C GLY A 125 6.24 -14.90 -10.50
N ILE A 126 7.26 -15.01 -9.66
CA ILE A 126 7.18 -14.74 -8.22
C ILE A 126 7.28 -13.22 -8.01
N VAL A 127 6.27 -12.64 -7.37
CA VAL A 127 6.27 -11.21 -7.02
C VAL A 127 7.39 -10.87 -6.04
N TYR A 128 8.06 -9.75 -6.26
CA TYR A 128 9.09 -9.27 -5.34
C TYR A 128 8.50 -8.77 -4.02
N GLU A 129 7.35 -8.08 -4.06
CA GLU A 129 6.67 -7.57 -2.89
C GLU A 129 5.19 -7.94 -2.86
N THR A 130 4.78 -8.57 -1.75
CA THR A 130 3.37 -8.70 -1.34
C THR A 130 2.97 -7.62 -0.33
N GLY A 131 3.92 -6.85 0.18
CA GLY A 131 3.64 -5.57 0.81
C GLY A 131 4.88 -4.78 1.23
N TYR A 132 4.63 -3.60 1.78
CA TYR A 132 5.66 -2.70 2.31
C TYR A 132 5.45 -2.49 3.80
N ARG A 133 6.49 -2.70 4.61
CA ARG A 133 6.39 -2.67 6.09
C ARG A 133 7.12 -1.51 6.75
N SER A 134 7.89 -0.76 5.99
CA SER A 134 8.61 0.40 6.48
C SER A 134 8.74 1.44 5.38
N ALA A 135 8.75 2.71 5.78
CA ALA A 135 8.92 3.82 4.88
C ALA A 135 9.63 4.96 5.62
N ILE A 136 10.64 5.57 5.00
CA ILE A 136 11.36 6.72 5.58
C ILE A 136 11.78 7.68 4.47
N THR A 137 11.80 8.97 4.78
CA THR A 137 12.51 9.97 3.99
C THR A 137 13.91 10.14 4.51
N PHE A 138 14.91 10.10 3.63
CA PHE A 138 16.29 10.26 4.02
C PHE A 138 17.06 10.97 2.90
N LYS A 139 17.92 11.93 3.28
CA LYS A 139 18.88 12.55 2.36
C LYS A 139 20.23 11.89 2.57
N ALA A 140 20.65 11.08 1.61
CA ALA A 140 21.99 10.49 1.63
C ALA A 140 23.06 11.58 1.59
N SER A 141 24.23 11.33 2.18
CA SER A 141 25.32 12.32 2.29
C SER A 141 25.87 12.77 0.92
N ASN A 142 25.70 11.95 -0.10
CA ASN A 142 26.08 12.21 -1.49
C ASN A 142 24.92 12.72 -2.36
N GLU A 143 23.79 13.10 -1.76
CA GLU A 143 22.60 13.62 -2.47
C GLU A 143 22.19 15.01 -1.99
N ASP A 144 21.77 15.84 -2.94
CA ASP A 144 21.32 17.21 -2.66
C ASP A 144 19.87 17.27 -2.13
N SER A 145 19.10 16.19 -2.27
CA SER A 145 17.67 16.13 -1.95
C SER A 145 17.30 14.85 -1.23
N GLU A 146 16.25 14.91 -0.39
CA GLU A 146 15.68 13.72 0.25
C GLU A 146 15.07 12.76 -0.79
N SER A 147 15.30 11.47 -0.56
CA SER A 147 14.65 10.37 -1.26
C SER A 147 13.70 9.63 -0.31
N VAL A 148 12.72 8.93 -0.86
CA VAL A 148 11.82 8.05 -0.10
C VAL A 148 12.31 6.62 -0.25
N TYR A 149 12.44 5.93 0.87
CA TYR A 149 12.82 4.52 0.93
C TYR A 149 11.65 3.70 1.43
N MET A 150 11.35 2.59 0.75
CA MET A 150 10.21 1.72 1.00
C MET A 150 10.71 0.29 1.19
N GLY A 151 10.63 -0.22 2.42
CA GLY A 151 11.01 -1.60 2.75
C GLY A 151 9.91 -2.58 2.38
N GLY A 152 10.14 -3.33 1.30
CA GLY A 152 9.27 -4.35 0.75
C GLY A 152 9.60 -5.75 1.27
N PHE A 153 8.57 -6.59 1.33
CA PHE A 153 8.72 -8.01 1.60
C PHE A 153 7.84 -8.82 0.65
N GLY A 154 8.31 -10.01 0.27
CA GLY A 154 7.61 -10.95 -0.59
C GLY A 154 7.80 -12.40 -0.12
N PRO A 155 7.30 -13.37 -0.91
CA PRO A 155 7.43 -14.79 -0.58
C PRO A 155 8.88 -15.28 -0.59
N LYS A 156 9.73 -14.70 -1.44
CA LYS A 156 11.15 -15.06 -1.61
C LYS A 156 12.11 -13.89 -1.38
N TYR A 157 11.64 -12.65 -1.51
CA TYR A 157 12.52 -11.48 -1.56
C TYR A 157 12.23 -10.47 -0.46
N ALA A 158 13.28 -9.77 -0.03
CA ALA A 158 13.20 -8.56 0.75
C ALA A 158 13.99 -7.46 0.02
N ARG A 159 13.36 -6.32 -0.26
CA ARG A 159 13.97 -5.22 -1.02
C ARG A 159 13.74 -3.87 -0.34
N ILE A 160 14.69 -2.94 -0.48
CA ILE A 160 14.43 -1.52 -0.21
C ILE A 160 14.40 -0.79 -1.56
N LEU A 161 13.26 -0.18 -1.85
CA LEU A 161 13.05 0.63 -3.05
C LEU A 161 13.23 2.11 -2.71
N LYS A 162 14.04 2.80 -3.50
CA LYS A 162 14.31 4.24 -3.36
C LYS A 162 13.66 5.03 -4.49
N PHE A 163 12.97 6.10 -4.11
CA PHE A 163 12.30 7.05 -5.00
C PHE A 163 12.90 8.45 -4.78
N LYS A 164 13.54 9.02 -5.79
CA LYS A 164 14.12 10.39 -5.77
C LYS A 164 13.04 11.48 -5.64
N ASP A 165 13.39 12.68 -5.14
CA ASP A 165 12.41 13.79 -4.93
C ASP A 165 11.61 14.14 -6.20
N ASN A 166 12.27 14.13 -7.36
CA ASN A 166 11.67 14.46 -8.64
C ASN A 166 11.15 13.23 -9.41
N PHE A 167 10.81 12.13 -8.72
CA PHE A 167 10.29 10.91 -9.34
C PHE A 167 9.06 11.17 -10.22
N VAL A 168 9.17 10.81 -11.50
CA VAL A 168 8.14 10.96 -12.53
C VAL A 168 7.49 9.60 -12.81
N ILE A 169 6.21 9.47 -12.45
CA ILE A 169 5.42 8.26 -12.68
C ILE A 169 5.39 7.91 -14.17
N GLY A 170 5.65 6.65 -14.50
CA GLY A 170 5.62 6.14 -15.88
C GLY A 170 6.88 6.44 -16.70
N ILE A 171 7.87 7.14 -16.12
CA ILE A 171 9.17 7.39 -16.74
C ILE A 171 10.29 6.82 -15.86
N ASP A 172 10.26 7.14 -14.57
CA ASP A 172 11.26 6.66 -13.63
C ASP A 172 10.88 5.28 -13.06
N ASN A 173 11.89 4.47 -12.79
CA ASN A 173 11.79 3.25 -11.99
C ASN A 173 12.46 3.49 -10.62
N PRO A 174 11.98 2.86 -9.53
CA PRO A 174 12.67 2.93 -8.25
C PRO A 174 14.04 2.26 -8.33
N GLU A 175 15.00 2.79 -7.59
CA GLU A 175 16.30 2.15 -7.40
C GLU A 175 16.18 1.07 -6.31
N VAL A 176 16.68 -0.14 -6.58
CA VAL A 176 16.78 -1.21 -5.57
C VAL A 176 18.09 -1.02 -4.82
N VAL A 177 18.04 -0.48 -3.60
CA VAL A 177 19.23 -0.17 -2.78
C VAL A 177 19.57 -1.26 -1.77
N PHE A 178 18.67 -2.22 -1.58
CA PHE A 178 18.90 -3.44 -0.81
C PHE A 178 18.13 -4.58 -1.46
N PHE A 179 18.74 -5.76 -1.50
CA PHE A 179 18.16 -6.97 -2.05
C PHE A 179 18.64 -8.18 -1.25
N ASP A 180 17.70 -9.03 -0.86
CA ASP A 180 17.95 -10.30 -0.18
C ASP A 180 16.92 -11.34 -0.62
N GLU A 181 17.33 -12.61 -0.65
CA GLU A 181 16.52 -13.78 -1.01
C GLU A 181 16.01 -14.56 0.23
N SER A 182 16.08 -13.96 1.41
CA SER A 182 15.59 -14.57 2.66
C SER A 182 14.06 -14.62 2.80
N GLY A 183 13.31 -13.95 1.91
CA GLY A 183 11.85 -13.92 1.94
C GLY A 183 11.29 -13.07 3.08
N PHE A 184 10.49 -13.68 3.97
CA PHE A 184 9.73 -13.06 5.07
C PHE A 184 10.55 -12.23 6.09
N ALA A 185 11.81 -11.91 5.80
CA ALA A 185 12.62 -11.00 6.57
C ALA A 185 11.94 -9.64 6.73
N SER A 186 11.81 -9.26 7.99
CA SER A 186 11.16 -8.03 8.40
C SER A 186 12.17 -6.89 8.26
N ILE A 187 12.15 -6.15 7.14
CA ILE A 187 12.77 -4.82 7.05
C ILE A 187 11.91 -3.80 7.83
N ARG A 188 11.49 -4.14 9.06
CA ARG A 188 10.57 -3.31 9.87
C ARG A 188 11.27 -2.11 10.47
N SER A 189 12.53 -2.27 10.85
CA SER A 189 13.38 -1.21 11.36
C SER A 189 14.34 -0.78 10.25
N MET A 190 13.93 0.18 9.44
CA MET A 190 14.90 0.98 8.68
C MET A 190 15.44 2.02 9.64
N GLU A 191 16.73 1.94 9.94
CA GLU A 191 17.41 2.86 10.85
C GLU A 191 18.49 3.61 10.08
N ILE A 192 18.59 4.91 10.34
CA ILE A 192 19.68 5.72 9.81
C ILE A 192 20.84 5.63 10.81
N TYR A 193 21.95 5.02 10.39
CA TYR A 193 23.17 4.93 11.18
C TYR A 193 24.31 5.70 10.52
N ASN A 194 24.93 6.64 11.23
CA ASN A 194 26.03 7.48 10.73
C ASN A 194 25.72 8.17 9.38
N ASN A 195 24.53 8.76 9.24
CA ASN A 195 24.04 9.37 7.99
C ASN A 195 24.06 8.40 6.80
N LYS A 196 23.75 7.13 7.04
CA LYS A 196 23.52 6.12 6.02
C LYS A 196 22.27 5.32 6.39
N LEU A 197 21.50 4.96 5.37
CA LEU A 197 20.40 4.01 5.47
C LEU A 197 20.93 2.61 5.17
#